data_AF-A0A338P6P9-F1
#
_entry.id   AF-A0A338P6P9-F1
#
_cell.length_a   1.000
_cell.length_b   1.000
_cell.length_c   1.000
_cell.angle_alpha   90.00
_cell.angle_beta   90.00
_cell.angle_gamma   90.00
#
_symmetry.space_group_name_H-M   'P 1'
#
loop_
_entity.id
_entity.type
_entity.pdbx_description
1 polymer ?
#
loop_
_entity_poly.entity_id
_entity_poly.type
_entity_poly.pdbx_seq_one_letter_code
_entity_poly.pdbx_strand_id
1 'polypeptide(L)'
;MDQSGVLLWVKAEPFLVGALQEPPPSKFSLHYLRKIATYVRTRATEGAYPHLYWPTWRHIACGKLQLAKDLAWLYFEMFDNLSVRTPEERLEWSEILSNCATEEEVEKQRSQLYVDTLQFLLFLYIQQLNRISLRTSLIGEEWPSRRSRPQSPSPAERPSCHNKNWNDYSHQAFVCNHLSELLELLLDPEQLTASFHSTHSSLLSRDAVTALSFLIEGTVSRAKKVYPLHQLALWQPLHVASGFSKSSKTFSLYKLEAWLRASLTTNPFGPSACLKSGKKLAWAHQASASAPAS
;
A
#
# COMPACT_ATOMS: atom_id res chain seq x y z
N MET A 1 -0.43 -20.44 29.19
CA MET A 1 0.36 -20.90 28.03
C MET A 1 0.72 -19.66 27.23
N ASP A 2 1.98 -19.25 27.29
CA ASP A 2 2.50 -18.02 26.70
C ASP A 2 2.42 -18.08 25.17
N GLN A 3 1.40 -17.44 24.59
CA GLN A 3 1.38 -17.15 23.16
C GLN A 3 2.31 -15.95 22.89
N SER A 4 3.61 -16.22 22.79
CA SER A 4 4.58 -15.35 22.13
C SER A 4 4.31 -15.33 20.63
N GLY A 5 3.10 -14.92 20.23
CA GLY A 5 2.65 -14.81 18.86
C GLY A 5 2.98 -13.46 18.26
N VAL A 6 3.21 -13.44 16.95
CA VAL A 6 3.23 -12.19 16.18
C VAL A 6 1.83 -11.86 15.74
N LEU A 7 1.47 -10.59 15.89
CA LEU A 7 0.24 -10.02 15.35
C LEU A 7 0.63 -9.21 14.13
N LEU A 8 0.12 -9.60 12.96
CA LEU A 8 0.28 -8.83 11.73
C LEU A 8 -1.04 -8.10 11.42
N TRP A 9 -0.95 -6.94 10.78
CA TRP A 9 -2.11 -6.24 10.23
C TRP A 9 -1.72 -5.49 8.96
N VAL A 10 -2.75 -5.14 8.19
CA VAL A 10 -2.61 -4.35 6.97
C VAL A 10 -2.46 -2.88 7.33
N LYS A 11 -1.46 -2.20 6.76
CA LYS A 11 -1.28 -0.76 6.86
C LYS A 11 -2.46 -0.04 6.18
N ALA A 12 -3.07 0.92 6.86
CA ALA A 12 -4.20 1.66 6.30
C ALA A 12 -3.75 2.71 5.26
N GLU A 13 -2.59 3.33 5.47
CA GLU A 13 -2.06 4.44 4.68
C GLU A 13 -2.04 4.19 3.15
N PRO A 14 -1.51 3.05 2.62
CA PRO A 14 -1.54 2.78 1.18
C PRO A 14 -2.93 2.79 0.57
N PHE A 15 -3.95 2.38 1.33
CA PHE A 15 -5.33 2.29 0.86
C PHE A 15 -6.10 3.60 1.02
N LEU A 16 -5.84 4.33 2.12
CA LEU A 16 -6.57 5.56 2.44
C LEU A 16 -6.06 6.77 1.66
N VAL A 17 -4.74 6.90 1.54
CA VAL A 17 -4.08 8.05 0.90
C VAL A 17 -3.61 7.69 -0.50
N GLY A 18 -3.20 6.43 -0.71
CA GLY A 18 -2.63 5.98 -1.98
C GLY A 18 -3.62 5.52 -3.05
N ALA A 19 -4.79 5.01 -2.67
CA ALA A 19 -5.75 4.49 -3.65
C ALA A 19 -6.58 5.62 -4.26
N LEU A 20 -6.38 5.89 -5.55
CA LEU A 20 -7.12 6.92 -6.28
C LEU A 20 -8.60 6.53 -6.39
N GLN A 21 -9.51 7.46 -6.09
CA GLN A 21 -10.97 7.22 -6.16
C GLN A 21 -11.52 7.11 -7.59
N GLU A 22 -10.65 6.98 -8.59
CA GLU A 22 -11.01 6.75 -9.97
C GLU A 22 -11.09 5.24 -10.28
N PRO A 23 -11.90 4.83 -11.27
CA PRO A 23 -11.88 3.45 -11.73
C PRO A 23 -10.44 3.09 -12.17
N PRO A 24 -9.87 1.99 -11.65
CA PRO A 24 -8.51 1.63 -12.00
C PRO A 24 -8.42 1.35 -13.51
N PRO A 25 -7.33 1.75 -14.17
CA PRO A 25 -7.13 1.45 -15.59
C PRO A 25 -7.30 -0.04 -15.86
N SER A 26 -7.98 -0.38 -16.95
CA SER A 26 -8.30 -1.77 -17.31
C SER A 26 -7.08 -2.69 -17.41
N LYS A 27 -5.90 -2.10 -17.66
CA LYS A 27 -4.60 -2.78 -17.77
C LYS A 27 -3.81 -2.84 -16.45
N PHE A 28 -4.41 -2.52 -15.31
CA PHE A 28 -3.83 -2.79 -13.98
C PHE A 28 -4.19 -4.20 -13.47
N SER A 29 -4.30 -5.17 -14.36
CA SER A 29 -4.48 -6.58 -13.97
C SER A 29 -3.13 -7.22 -13.62
N LEU A 30 -3.17 -8.30 -12.84
CA LEU A 30 -1.99 -9.09 -12.47
C LEU A 30 -1.11 -9.43 -13.69
N HIS A 31 -1.73 -9.81 -14.81
CA HIS A 31 -1.05 -10.13 -16.07
C HIS A 31 -0.14 -9.01 -16.57
N TYR A 32 -0.64 -7.77 -16.59
CA TYR A 32 0.14 -6.63 -17.05
C TYR A 32 1.20 -6.22 -16.03
N LEU A 33 0.89 -6.24 -14.74
CA LEU A 33 1.86 -5.93 -13.69
C LEU A 33 3.03 -6.91 -13.70
N ARG A 34 2.79 -8.21 -13.98
CA ARG A 34 3.84 -9.20 -14.21
C ARG A 34 4.69 -8.88 -15.43
N LYS A 35 4.08 -8.46 -16.54
CA LYS A 35 4.86 -8.02 -17.72
C LYS A 35 5.77 -6.84 -17.40
N ILE A 36 5.31 -5.90 -16.57
CA ILE A 36 6.13 -4.78 -16.09
C ILE A 36 7.29 -5.31 -15.24
N ALA A 37 7.00 -6.17 -14.25
CA ALA A 37 8.01 -6.78 -13.39
C ALA A 37 9.09 -7.52 -14.21
N THR A 38 8.69 -8.32 -15.20
CA THR A 38 9.61 -8.99 -16.12
C THR A 38 10.43 -8.00 -16.93
N TYR A 39 9.78 -7.02 -17.57
CA TYR A 39 10.44 -6.02 -18.40
C TYR A 39 11.53 -5.26 -17.63
N VAL A 40 11.18 -4.77 -16.44
CA VAL A 40 12.09 -3.99 -15.60
C VAL A 40 13.26 -4.85 -15.12
N ARG A 41 13.02 -6.09 -14.67
CA ARG A 41 14.08 -7.01 -14.24
C ARG A 41 14.99 -7.47 -15.38
N THR A 42 14.47 -7.68 -16.59
CA THR A 42 15.32 -8.03 -17.76
C THR A 42 16.29 -6.91 -18.15
N ARG A 43 15.98 -5.66 -17.75
CA ARG A 43 16.82 -4.48 -17.96
C ARG A 43 17.57 -4.07 -16.70
N ALA A 44 17.77 -4.98 -15.75
CA ALA A 44 18.53 -4.71 -14.53
C ALA A 44 19.95 -4.22 -14.83
N THR A 45 20.59 -4.73 -15.89
CA THR A 45 21.91 -4.28 -16.35
C THR A 45 21.93 -2.84 -16.88
N GLU A 46 20.78 -2.32 -17.31
CA GLU A 46 20.58 -0.92 -17.72
C GLU A 46 20.24 -0.01 -16.51
N GLY A 47 20.27 -0.55 -15.29
CA GLY A 47 19.93 0.18 -14.06
C GLY A 47 18.42 0.32 -13.81
N ALA A 48 17.57 -0.39 -14.56
CA ALA A 48 16.12 -0.30 -14.40
C ALA A 48 15.58 -1.02 -13.15
N TYR A 49 16.38 -1.84 -12.47
CA TYR A 49 16.02 -2.57 -11.26
C TYR A 49 17.16 -2.46 -10.23
N PRO A 50 16.88 -2.29 -8.92
CA PRO A 50 15.57 -2.33 -8.25
C PRO A 50 14.74 -1.04 -8.32
N HIS A 51 15.32 0.04 -8.83
CA HIS A 51 14.68 1.36 -8.89
C HIS A 51 14.05 1.63 -10.26
N LEU A 52 12.74 1.90 -10.28
CA LEU A 52 12.01 2.29 -11.47
C LEU A 52 12.02 3.81 -11.64
N TYR A 53 12.77 4.30 -12.62
CA TYR A 53 12.83 5.74 -12.93
C TYR A 53 11.60 6.23 -13.69
N TRP A 54 11.26 7.51 -13.50
CA TRP A 54 10.13 8.16 -14.19
C TRP A 54 10.14 7.97 -15.71
N PRO A 55 11.25 8.15 -16.47
CA PRO A 55 11.22 7.99 -17.92
C PRO A 55 10.84 6.56 -18.34
N THR A 56 11.32 5.56 -17.60
CA THR A 56 10.98 4.15 -17.83
C THR A 56 9.51 3.88 -17.51
N TRP A 57 9.01 4.38 -16.37
CA TRP A 57 7.58 4.27 -16.05
C TRP A 57 6.71 4.97 -17.08
N ARG A 58 7.04 6.21 -17.47
CA ARG A 58 6.33 6.97 -18.50
C ARG A 58 6.26 6.19 -19.82
N HIS A 59 7.37 5.60 -20.25
CA HIS A 59 7.41 4.77 -21.46
C HIS A 59 6.44 3.57 -21.36
N ILE A 60 6.43 2.87 -20.22
CA ILE A 60 5.55 1.71 -19.99
C ILE A 60 4.08 2.16 -19.90
N ALA A 61 3.81 3.18 -19.07
CA ALA A 61 2.48 3.66 -18.76
C ALA A 61 1.80 4.27 -19.98
N CYS A 62 2.46 5.21 -20.67
CA CYS A 62 1.90 5.86 -21.85
C CYS A 62 1.92 4.94 -23.07
N GLY A 63 3.00 4.17 -23.26
CA GLY A 63 3.16 3.32 -24.44
C GLY A 63 2.39 2.00 -24.37
N LYS A 64 2.57 1.22 -23.30
CA LYS A 64 1.98 -0.13 -23.19
C LYS A 64 0.63 -0.10 -22.49
N LEU A 65 0.52 0.63 -21.39
CA LEU A 65 -0.72 0.74 -20.62
C LEU A 65 -1.69 1.77 -21.21
N GLN A 66 -1.22 2.64 -22.11
CA GLN A 66 -2.04 3.67 -22.77
C GLN A 66 -2.70 4.62 -21.77
N LEU A 67 -1.98 4.94 -20.69
CA LEU A 67 -2.39 5.97 -19.74
C LEU A 67 -2.04 7.35 -20.29
N ALA A 68 -2.85 8.35 -19.95
CA ALA A 68 -2.46 9.75 -20.11
C ALA A 68 -1.20 10.05 -19.29
N LYS A 69 -0.33 10.94 -19.79
CA LYS A 69 0.92 11.33 -19.12
C LYS A 69 0.67 11.79 -17.68
N ASP A 70 -0.36 12.62 -17.49
CA ASP A 70 -0.68 13.20 -16.18
C ASP A 70 -1.18 12.15 -15.20
N LEU A 71 -1.98 11.17 -15.65
CA LEU A 71 -2.41 10.06 -14.82
C LEU A 71 -1.23 9.13 -14.46
N ALA A 72 -0.33 8.87 -15.41
CA ALA A 72 0.88 8.11 -15.15
C ALA A 72 1.77 8.82 -14.11
N TRP A 73 1.91 10.14 -14.22
CA TRP A 73 2.63 10.97 -13.25
C TRP A 73 1.96 10.92 -11.88
N LEU A 74 0.64 11.08 -11.82
CA LEU A 74 -0.13 11.04 -10.58
C LEU A 74 0.09 9.75 -9.80
N TYR A 75 0.07 8.58 -10.46
CA TYR A 75 0.39 7.31 -9.78
C TYR A 75 1.81 7.28 -9.23
N PHE A 76 2.78 7.78 -10.00
CA PHE A 76 4.19 7.80 -9.61
C PHE A 76 4.41 8.73 -8.41
N GLU A 77 3.90 9.96 -8.50
CA GLU A 77 3.96 10.99 -7.46
C GLU A 77 3.19 10.58 -6.20
N MET A 78 2.01 9.97 -6.34
CA MET A 78 1.24 9.49 -5.20
C MET A 78 2.02 8.42 -4.42
N PHE A 79 2.64 7.47 -5.12
CA PHE A 79 3.49 6.48 -4.46
C PHE A 79 4.73 7.11 -3.82
N ASP A 80 5.37 8.06 -4.51
CA ASP A 80 6.52 8.78 -3.99
C ASP A 80 6.19 9.52 -2.68
N ASN A 81 4.99 10.10 -2.59
CA ASN A 81 4.48 10.76 -1.39
C ASN A 81 4.20 9.79 -0.23
N LEU A 82 3.92 8.51 -0.50
CA LEU A 82 3.81 7.45 0.51
C LEU A 82 5.16 6.94 0.99
N SER A 83 6.24 7.22 0.23
CA SER A 83 7.58 6.83 0.60
C SER A 83 8.11 7.74 1.72
N VAL A 84 8.88 7.15 2.63
CA VAL A 84 9.48 7.88 3.75
C VAL A 84 10.61 8.77 3.21
N ARG A 85 10.28 10.03 2.93
CA ARG A 85 11.22 11.12 2.68
C ARG A 85 11.15 12.11 3.82
N THR A 86 12.25 12.79 4.11
CA THR A 86 12.21 13.83 5.13
C THR A 86 11.38 15.03 4.62
N PRO A 87 10.74 15.80 5.53
CA PRO A 87 10.04 17.02 5.13
C PRO A 87 10.94 18.00 4.37
N GLU A 88 12.22 18.04 4.71
CA GLU A 88 13.23 18.90 4.07
C GLU A 88 13.46 18.50 2.62
N GLU A 89 13.65 17.20 2.33
CA GLU A 89 13.79 16.69 0.96
C GLU A 89 12.55 17.00 0.11
N ARG A 90 11.36 16.92 0.72
CA ARG A 90 10.09 17.25 0.04
C ARG A 90 9.98 18.74 -0.27
N LEU A 91 10.40 19.59 0.67
CA LEU A 91 10.39 21.04 0.49
C LEU A 91 11.39 21.46 -0.58
N GLU A 92 12.62 20.95 -0.52
CA GLU A 92 13.66 21.21 -1.53
C GLU A 92 13.17 20.82 -2.93
N TRP A 93 12.54 19.65 -3.06
CA TRP A 93 11.93 19.22 -4.32
C TRP A 93 10.82 20.17 -4.80
N SER A 94 9.96 20.63 -3.90
CA SER A 94 8.91 21.59 -4.22
C SER A 94 9.49 22.92 -4.70
N GLU A 95 10.58 23.39 -4.08
CA GLU A 95 11.27 24.61 -4.46
C GLU A 95 11.93 24.48 -5.84
N ILE A 96 12.62 23.37 -6.09
CA ILE A 96 13.23 23.06 -7.40
C ILE A 96 12.17 23.08 -8.51
N LEU A 97 11.02 22.43 -8.28
CA LEU A 97 9.93 22.41 -9.26
C LEU A 97 9.28 23.80 -9.44
N SER A 98 9.14 24.58 -8.36
CA SER A 98 8.59 25.95 -8.45
C SER A 98 9.47 26.93 -9.21
N ASN A 99 10.79 26.69 -9.20
CA ASN A 99 11.77 27.50 -9.92
C ASN A 99 11.86 27.15 -11.41
N CYS A 100 11.22 26.07 -11.86
CA CYS A 100 11.17 25.71 -13.28
C CYS A 100 10.18 26.63 -14.02
N ALA A 101 10.64 27.31 -15.07
CA ALA A 101 9.84 28.21 -15.87
C ALA A 101 9.12 27.51 -17.03
N THR A 102 9.61 26.33 -17.45
CA THR A 102 9.10 25.57 -18.60
C THR A 102 8.73 24.13 -18.26
N GLU A 103 7.82 23.53 -19.04
CA GLU A 103 7.47 22.12 -18.87
C GLU A 103 8.67 21.19 -19.12
N GLU A 104 9.59 21.57 -20.00
CA GLU A 104 10.82 20.81 -20.28
C GLU A 104 11.75 20.75 -19.08
N GLU A 105 11.89 21.85 -18.35
CA GLU A 105 12.66 21.90 -17.10
C GLU A 105 12.01 21.02 -16.03
N VAL A 106 10.68 21.10 -15.86
CA VAL A 106 9.93 20.21 -14.96
C VAL A 106 10.16 18.75 -15.33
N GLU A 107 10.08 18.39 -16.61
CA GLU A 107 10.27 17.02 -17.06
C GLU A 107 11.71 16.53 -16.84
N LYS A 108 12.71 17.40 -17.03
CA LYS A 108 14.12 17.11 -16.73
C LYS A 108 14.32 16.82 -15.25
N GLN A 109 13.66 17.58 -14.38
CA GLN A 109 13.69 17.34 -12.94
C GLN A 109 13.00 16.02 -12.58
N ARG A 110 11.80 15.77 -13.12
CA ARG A 110 11.07 14.50 -12.93
C ARG A 110 11.87 13.28 -13.38
N SER A 111 12.69 13.41 -14.41
CA SER A 111 13.50 12.31 -14.96
C SER A 111 14.53 11.75 -13.97
N GLN A 112 14.86 12.50 -12.92
CA GLN A 112 15.80 12.06 -11.87
C GLN A 112 15.11 11.23 -10.78
N LEU A 113 13.77 11.23 -10.75
CA LEU A 113 13.01 10.54 -9.73
C LEU A 113 12.88 9.05 -10.04
N TYR A 114 12.93 8.26 -8.97
CA TYR A 114 12.79 6.82 -9.01
C TYR A 114 11.98 6.34 -7.80
N VAL A 115 11.42 5.15 -7.95
CA VAL A 115 10.65 4.46 -6.90
C VAL A 115 11.12 3.01 -6.78
N ASP A 116 10.91 2.39 -5.61
CA ASP A 116 11.14 0.94 -5.48
C ASP A 116 10.17 0.18 -6.38
N THR A 117 10.71 -0.64 -7.29
CA THR A 117 9.90 -1.31 -8.32
C THR A 117 8.86 -2.25 -7.71
N LEU A 118 9.24 -3.03 -6.69
CA LEU A 118 8.36 -4.05 -6.13
C LEU A 118 7.24 -3.44 -5.30
N GLN A 119 7.57 -2.44 -4.47
CA GLN A 119 6.57 -1.69 -3.71
C GLN A 119 5.63 -0.92 -4.64
N PHE A 120 6.16 -0.32 -5.71
CA PHE A 120 5.35 0.38 -6.69
C PHE A 120 4.38 -0.58 -7.41
N LEU A 121 4.81 -1.79 -7.75
CA LEU A 121 3.91 -2.80 -8.33
C LEU A 121 2.80 -3.23 -7.37
N LEU A 122 3.09 -3.38 -6.07
CA LEU A 122 2.07 -3.61 -5.05
C LEU A 122 1.10 -2.43 -4.96
N PHE A 123 1.62 -1.20 -4.99
CA PHE A 123 0.82 0.02 -5.00
C PHE A 123 -0.13 0.10 -6.21
N LEU A 124 0.34 -0.24 -7.41
CA LEU A 124 -0.52 -0.29 -8.60
C LEU A 124 -1.57 -1.41 -8.48
N TYR A 125 -1.21 -2.56 -7.90
CA TYR A 125 -2.14 -3.66 -7.71
C TYR A 125 -3.31 -3.28 -6.78
N ILE A 126 -3.04 -2.60 -5.66
CA ILE A 126 -4.09 -2.23 -4.69
C ILE A 126 -5.08 -1.21 -5.23
N GLN A 127 -4.76 -0.49 -6.32
CA GLN A 127 -5.73 0.40 -7.00
C GLN A 127 -6.98 -0.37 -7.48
N GLN A 128 -6.86 -1.68 -7.67
CA GLN A 128 -7.99 -2.56 -8.00
C GLN A 128 -9.05 -2.64 -6.91
N LEU A 129 -8.76 -2.21 -5.67
CA LEU A 129 -9.75 -2.15 -4.59
C LEU A 129 -10.97 -1.30 -4.99
N ASN A 130 -10.75 -0.21 -5.73
CA ASN A 130 -11.84 0.66 -6.20
C ASN A 130 -12.65 0.04 -7.36
N ARG A 131 -12.17 -1.04 -8.00
CA ARG A 131 -12.93 -1.80 -8.99
C ARG A 131 -14.12 -2.55 -8.36
N ILE A 132 -13.99 -2.94 -7.09
CA ILE A 132 -14.98 -3.76 -6.37
C ILE A 132 -16.07 -2.87 -5.71
N SER A 133 -15.83 -1.55 -5.55
CA SER A 133 -16.70 -0.65 -4.79
C SER A 133 -17.82 0.03 -5.61
N LEU A 134 -17.75 0.01 -6.95
CA LEU A 134 -18.63 0.84 -7.80
C LEU A 134 -20.12 0.41 -7.85
N ARG A 135 -20.48 -0.82 -7.44
CA ARG A 135 -21.89 -1.21 -7.33
C ARG A 135 -22.60 -0.58 -6.12
N THR A 136 -21.87 0.03 -5.21
CA THR A 136 -22.42 0.60 -3.96
C THR A 136 -22.24 2.10 -3.80
N SER A 137 -21.46 2.78 -4.66
CA SER A 137 -21.24 4.24 -4.59
C SER A 137 -22.02 5.04 -5.62
N LEU A 138 -22.74 4.38 -6.55
CA LEU A 138 -23.62 5.07 -7.53
C LEU A 138 -24.95 5.56 -6.93
N ILE A 139 -25.16 5.41 -5.62
CA ILE A 139 -26.31 5.97 -4.91
C ILE A 139 -25.83 7.21 -4.16
N GLY A 140 -25.79 8.31 -4.91
CA GLY A 140 -26.05 9.69 -4.49
C GLY A 140 -25.41 10.19 -3.20
N GLU A 141 -24.21 10.78 -3.32
CA GLU A 141 -23.87 11.91 -2.46
C GLU A 141 -24.58 13.16 -3.01
N GLU A 142 -25.84 13.34 -2.62
CA GLU A 142 -26.49 14.65 -2.74
C GLU A 142 -25.72 15.60 -1.80
N TRP A 143 -25.08 16.62 -2.38
CA TRP A 143 -24.55 17.77 -1.66
C TRP A 143 -25.56 18.25 -0.61
N PRO A 144 -25.15 18.79 0.55
CA PRO A 144 -26.08 19.30 1.56
C PRO A 144 -26.85 20.50 1.00
N SER A 145 -27.94 20.22 0.29
CA SER A 145 -28.90 21.19 -0.18
C SER A 145 -29.75 21.62 1.01
N ARG A 146 -29.83 22.92 1.25
CA ARG A 146 -30.52 23.59 2.38
C ARG A 146 -32.05 23.41 2.46
N ARG A 147 -32.64 22.32 1.96
CA ARG A 147 -34.10 22.13 1.93
C ARG A 147 -34.54 20.70 2.25
N SER A 148 -34.17 20.20 3.43
CA SER A 148 -35.00 19.21 4.10
C SER A 148 -35.08 19.53 5.59
N ARG A 149 -36.28 19.91 6.00
CA ARG A 149 -36.67 20.16 7.39
C ARG A 149 -36.40 18.90 8.21
N PRO A 150 -35.71 18.96 9.36
CA PRO A 150 -35.46 17.76 10.15
C PRO A 150 -36.80 17.28 10.74
N GLN A 151 -37.30 16.14 10.27
CA GLN A 151 -38.23 15.35 11.08
C GLN A 151 -37.43 14.69 12.21
N SER A 152 -37.98 14.81 13.40
CA SER A 152 -37.45 14.39 14.70
C SER A 152 -36.77 13.02 14.72
N PRO A 153 -35.62 12.85 15.39
CA PRO A 153 -34.97 11.53 15.50
C PRO A 153 -35.58 10.71 16.65
N SER A 154 -35.89 9.44 16.37
CA SER A 154 -35.93 8.38 17.37
C SER A 154 -34.48 8.03 17.80
N PRO A 155 -34.23 7.56 19.04
CA PRO A 155 -32.86 7.41 19.57
C PRO A 155 -32.13 6.12 19.14
N ALA A 156 -32.72 5.29 18.29
CA ALA A 156 -32.12 4.04 17.86
C ALA A 156 -32.02 4.04 16.34
N GLU A 157 -30.82 3.79 15.84
CA GLU A 157 -30.50 3.58 14.41
C GLU A 157 -30.39 4.87 13.58
N ARG A 158 -29.27 5.59 13.79
CA ARG A 158 -28.66 6.30 12.66
C ARG A 158 -27.98 5.24 11.78
N PRO A 159 -28.36 5.06 10.50
CA PRO A 159 -27.49 4.36 9.56
C PRO A 159 -26.24 5.23 9.44
N SER A 160 -25.17 4.80 10.10
CA SER A 160 -23.91 5.50 10.06
C SER A 160 -23.48 5.66 8.60
N CYS A 161 -23.26 6.91 8.20
CA CYS A 161 -22.60 7.30 6.96
C CYS A 161 -21.12 6.85 6.99
N HIS A 162 -20.88 5.54 7.01
CA HIS A 162 -19.55 5.00 6.92
C HIS A 162 -19.17 4.91 5.44
N ASN A 163 -18.33 5.84 5.00
CA ASN A 163 -17.48 5.66 3.83
C ASN A 163 -16.85 4.26 3.90
N LYS A 164 -17.28 3.34 3.01
CA LYS A 164 -16.92 1.91 3.05
C LYS A 164 -15.41 1.64 2.86
N ASN A 165 -14.67 2.65 2.42
CA ASN A 165 -13.23 2.64 2.20
C ASN A 165 -12.39 2.95 3.46
N TRP A 166 -12.99 3.19 4.63
CA TRP A 166 -12.26 3.50 5.89
C TRP A 166 -12.25 2.34 6.90
N ASN A 167 -12.61 1.14 6.46
CA ASN A 167 -12.71 0.00 7.36
C ASN A 167 -11.42 -0.81 7.31
N ASP A 168 -10.68 -0.88 8.42
CA ASP A 168 -9.51 -1.76 8.56
C ASP A 168 -9.83 -3.21 8.14
N TYR A 169 -11.08 -3.64 8.34
CA TYR A 169 -11.56 -4.95 7.92
C TYR A 169 -11.65 -5.12 6.40
N SER A 170 -12.04 -4.09 5.64
CA SER A 170 -12.12 -4.20 4.18
C SER A 170 -10.73 -4.27 3.56
N HIS A 171 -9.77 -3.49 4.07
CA HIS A 171 -8.36 -3.58 3.66
C HIS A 171 -7.76 -4.95 3.99
N GLN A 172 -8.00 -5.46 5.20
CA GLN A 172 -7.57 -6.79 5.60
C GLN A 172 -8.18 -7.88 4.70
N ALA A 173 -9.50 -7.82 4.45
CA ALA A 173 -10.19 -8.78 3.60
C ALA A 173 -9.65 -8.75 2.17
N PHE A 174 -9.39 -7.56 1.61
CA PHE A 174 -8.77 -7.40 0.29
C PHE A 174 -7.40 -8.09 0.25
N VAL A 175 -6.49 -7.76 1.17
CA VAL A 175 -5.16 -8.37 1.19
C VAL A 175 -5.23 -9.88 1.38
N CYS A 176 -6.09 -10.39 2.27
CA CYS A 176 -6.28 -11.82 2.46
C CYS A 176 -6.79 -12.53 1.20
N ASN A 177 -7.74 -11.95 0.48
CA ASN A 177 -8.30 -12.52 -0.74
C ASN A 177 -7.31 -12.52 -1.90
N HIS A 178 -6.48 -11.48 -1.98
CA HIS A 178 -5.51 -11.28 -3.06
C HIS A 178 -4.08 -11.70 -2.69
N LEU A 179 -3.86 -12.31 -1.52
CA LEU A 179 -2.50 -12.59 -1.01
C LEU A 179 -1.66 -13.44 -1.96
N SER A 180 -2.25 -14.48 -2.56
CA SER A 180 -1.53 -15.36 -3.49
C SER A 180 -1.07 -14.58 -4.73
N GLU A 181 -1.92 -13.71 -5.28
CA GLU A 181 -1.58 -12.86 -6.43
C GLU A 181 -0.52 -11.81 -6.08
N LEU A 182 -0.60 -11.21 -4.89
CA LEU A 182 0.40 -10.26 -4.38
C LEU A 182 1.78 -10.93 -4.23
N LEU A 183 1.83 -12.16 -3.68
CA LEU A 183 3.07 -12.92 -3.56
C LEU A 183 3.60 -13.37 -4.93
N GLU A 184 2.71 -13.79 -5.83
CA GLU A 184 3.08 -14.16 -7.19
C GLU A 184 3.65 -12.98 -7.99
N LEU A 185 3.12 -11.77 -7.79
CA LEU A 185 3.64 -10.54 -8.40
C LEU A 185 5.10 -10.25 -7.97
N LEU A 186 5.47 -10.66 -6.76
CA LEU A 186 6.80 -10.44 -6.20
C LEU A 186 7.81 -11.53 -6.59
N LEU A 187 7.37 -12.67 -7.12
CA LEU A 187 8.26 -13.74 -7.59
C LEU A 187 9.18 -13.27 -8.72
N ASP A 188 10.33 -13.93 -8.82
CA ASP A 188 11.23 -13.73 -9.94
C ASP A 188 10.61 -14.29 -11.24
N PRO A 189 10.75 -13.59 -12.38
CA PRO A 189 10.13 -13.99 -13.64
C PRO A 189 10.48 -15.41 -14.09
N GLU A 190 11.69 -15.87 -13.79
CA GLU A 190 12.19 -17.20 -14.14
C GLU A 190 11.43 -18.32 -13.42
N GLN A 191 10.92 -18.06 -12.22
CA GLN A 191 10.14 -19.03 -11.44
C GLN A 191 8.71 -19.18 -11.97
N LEU A 192 8.21 -18.16 -12.67
CA LEU A 192 6.86 -18.10 -13.21
C LEU A 192 6.72 -18.85 -14.55
N THR A 193 7.79 -18.96 -15.33
CA THR A 193 7.82 -19.74 -16.58
C THR A 193 8.08 -21.23 -16.34
N ALA A 194 8.73 -21.58 -15.23
CA ALA A 194 9.05 -22.97 -14.87
C ALA A 194 7.88 -23.72 -14.20
N SER A 195 6.88 -23.02 -13.65
CA SER A 195 5.84 -23.62 -12.81
C SER A 195 4.56 -24.02 -13.56
N PHE A 196 4.63 -25.03 -14.43
CA PHE A 196 3.42 -25.81 -14.76
C PHE A 196 3.14 -26.90 -13.71
N HIS A 197 4.09 -27.18 -12.81
CA HIS A 197 3.96 -28.19 -11.77
C HIS A 197 4.45 -27.68 -10.40
N SER A 198 3.49 -27.22 -9.60
CA SER A 198 3.55 -26.87 -8.17
C SER A 198 4.25 -25.55 -7.77
N THR A 199 3.44 -24.59 -7.30
CA THR A 199 3.85 -23.37 -6.56
C THR A 199 4.51 -23.66 -5.20
N HIS A 200 4.57 -24.93 -4.79
CA HIS A 200 5.13 -25.36 -3.51
C HIS A 200 6.67 -25.25 -3.42
N SER A 201 7.36 -25.20 -4.56
CA SER A 201 8.83 -25.05 -4.62
C SER A 201 9.30 -23.61 -4.85
N SER A 202 8.38 -22.67 -5.11
CA SER A 202 8.73 -21.27 -5.37
C SER A 202 9.33 -20.60 -4.13
N LEU A 203 10.35 -19.78 -4.39
CA LEU A 203 11.12 -19.07 -3.36
C LEU A 203 11.00 -17.56 -3.55
N LEU A 204 10.75 -16.85 -2.47
CA LEU A 204 10.74 -15.39 -2.44
C LEU A 204 12.06 -14.86 -1.89
N SER A 205 12.59 -13.83 -2.55
CA SER A 205 13.78 -13.12 -2.08
C SER A 205 13.48 -12.30 -0.83
N ARG A 206 14.53 -11.88 -0.12
CA ARG A 206 14.39 -10.94 1.00
C ARG A 206 13.84 -9.58 0.56
N ASP A 207 14.16 -9.14 -0.65
CA ASP A 207 13.70 -7.87 -1.19
C ASP A 207 12.19 -7.91 -1.47
N ALA A 208 11.67 -9.04 -1.94
CA ALA A 208 10.22 -9.26 -2.08
C ALA A 208 9.48 -9.12 -0.74
N VAL A 209 10.00 -9.74 0.34
CA VAL A 209 9.38 -9.62 1.68
C VAL A 209 9.55 -8.20 2.25
N THR A 210 10.66 -7.53 1.93
CA THR A 210 10.86 -6.10 2.24
C THR A 210 9.80 -5.26 1.55
N ALA A 211 9.54 -5.49 0.26
CA ALA A 211 8.50 -4.80 -0.48
C ALA A 211 7.11 -5.05 0.10
N LEU A 212 6.79 -6.28 0.53
CA LEU A 212 5.51 -6.58 1.17
C LEU A 212 5.31 -5.83 2.50
N SER A 213 6.38 -5.34 3.12
CA SER A 213 6.30 -4.46 4.30
C SER A 213 5.65 -3.10 4.00
N PHE A 214 5.51 -2.73 2.72
CA PHE A 214 4.70 -1.60 2.28
C PHE A 214 3.22 -1.76 2.65
N LEU A 215 2.70 -2.99 2.63
CA LEU A 215 1.29 -3.29 2.91
C LEU A 215 1.06 -3.86 4.32
N ILE A 216 2.04 -4.56 4.88
CA ILE A 216 1.88 -5.32 6.13
C ILE A 216 2.93 -4.92 7.14
N GLU A 217 2.50 -4.70 8.37
CA GLU A 217 3.36 -4.49 9.53
C GLU A 217 2.83 -5.31 10.70
N GLY A 218 3.55 -5.30 11.81
CA GLY A 218 3.11 -6.07 12.96
C GLY A 218 3.88 -5.79 14.24
N THR A 219 3.57 -6.57 15.26
CA THR A 219 4.29 -6.55 16.54
C THR A 219 4.45 -7.95 17.12
N VAL A 220 5.45 -8.09 17.98
CA VAL A 220 5.64 -9.25 18.84
C VAL A 220 4.90 -8.98 20.14
N SER A 221 3.90 -9.81 20.48
CA SER A 221 3.18 -9.90 21.77
C SER A 221 3.24 -8.66 22.70
N ARG A 222 2.11 -7.97 22.96
CA ARG A 222 1.95 -6.86 23.93
C ARG A 222 2.96 -5.69 23.86
N ALA A 223 4.01 -5.76 23.04
CA ALA A 223 4.93 -4.67 22.83
C ALA A 223 4.20 -3.54 22.08
N LYS A 224 4.43 -2.31 22.51
CA LYS A 224 3.89 -1.12 21.82
C LYS A 224 4.68 -0.76 20.56
N LYS A 225 5.74 -1.50 20.24
CA LYS A 225 6.60 -1.20 19.10
C LYS A 225 6.10 -1.95 17.87
N VAL A 226 5.87 -1.18 16.81
CA VAL A 226 5.51 -1.71 15.48
C VAL A 226 6.79 -1.96 14.69
N TYR A 227 6.82 -3.07 13.97
CA TYR A 227 7.92 -3.50 13.13
C TYR A 227 7.42 -3.78 11.71
N PRO A 228 8.22 -3.47 10.69
CA PRO A 228 7.90 -3.86 9.33
C PRO A 228 7.94 -5.39 9.17
N LEU A 229 7.13 -5.93 8.27
CA LEU A 229 6.97 -7.38 8.09
C LEU A 229 8.32 -8.12 7.92
N HIS A 230 9.23 -7.59 7.11
CA HIS A 230 10.50 -8.26 6.82
C HIS A 230 11.38 -8.46 8.08
N GLN A 231 11.32 -7.56 9.06
CA GLN A 231 12.06 -7.74 10.31
C GLN A 231 11.45 -8.85 11.17
N LEU A 232 10.11 -8.93 11.21
CA LEU A 232 9.39 -10.00 11.92
C LEU A 232 9.62 -11.35 11.25
N ALA A 233 9.56 -11.41 9.93
CA ALA A 233 9.76 -12.64 9.16
C ALA A 233 11.19 -13.22 9.32
N LEU A 234 12.18 -12.35 9.57
CA LEU A 234 13.57 -12.70 9.87
C LEU A 234 13.84 -12.96 11.35
N TRP A 235 12.83 -12.85 12.23
CA TRP A 235 13.02 -13.15 13.64
C TRP A 235 13.18 -14.65 13.85
N GLN A 236 14.28 -15.06 14.51
CA GLN A 236 14.69 -16.46 14.60
C GLN A 236 13.62 -17.44 15.10
N PRO A 237 12.80 -17.12 16.12
CA PRO A 237 11.72 -17.99 16.57
C PRO A 237 10.67 -18.29 15.49
N LEU A 238 10.58 -17.46 14.46
CA LEU A 238 9.58 -17.57 13.40
C LEU A 238 10.11 -18.17 12.11
N HIS A 239 11.42 -18.44 11.96
CA HIS A 239 12.00 -18.93 10.70
C HIS A 239 11.31 -20.18 10.15
N VAL A 240 10.91 -21.10 11.03
CA VAL A 240 10.18 -22.32 10.63
C VAL A 240 8.79 -21.98 10.09
N ALA A 241 8.07 -21.08 10.77
CA ALA A 241 6.73 -20.67 10.41
C ALA A 241 6.71 -19.79 9.15
N SER A 242 7.56 -18.75 9.10
CA SER A 242 7.70 -17.85 7.95
C SER A 242 8.32 -18.53 6.73
N GLY A 243 8.89 -19.72 6.91
CA GLY A 243 9.53 -20.48 5.83
C GLY A 243 10.88 -19.91 5.41
N PHE A 244 11.54 -19.12 6.26
CA PHE A 244 12.85 -18.56 5.99
C PHE A 244 13.95 -19.63 6.05
N SER A 245 14.78 -19.67 5.00
CA SER A 245 15.96 -20.51 4.94
C SER A 245 17.23 -19.66 5.10
N LYS A 246 18.02 -19.97 6.15
CA LYS A 246 19.28 -19.27 6.42
C LYS A 246 20.34 -19.51 5.34
N SER A 247 20.35 -20.68 4.70
CA SER A 247 21.35 -21.06 3.70
C SER A 247 21.15 -20.31 2.39
N SER A 248 19.92 -20.27 1.88
CA SER A 248 19.58 -19.57 0.64
C SER A 248 19.23 -18.10 0.84
N LYS A 249 18.97 -17.66 2.08
CA LYS A 249 18.46 -16.31 2.42
C LYS A 249 17.13 -15.99 1.71
N THR A 250 16.32 -17.01 1.46
CA THR A 250 15.01 -16.91 0.80
C THR A 250 13.90 -17.47 1.67
N PHE A 251 12.65 -17.20 1.29
CA PHE A 251 11.44 -17.69 1.93
C PHE A 251 10.73 -18.69 1.02
N SER A 252 10.26 -19.81 1.57
CA SER A 252 9.30 -20.67 0.86
C SER A 252 7.97 -19.92 0.70
N LEU A 253 7.52 -19.73 -0.54
CA LEU A 253 6.30 -18.98 -0.83
C LEU A 253 5.09 -19.59 -0.12
N TYR A 254 4.92 -20.91 -0.21
CA TYR A 254 3.81 -21.62 0.42
C TYR A 254 3.78 -21.45 1.95
N LYS A 255 4.94 -21.58 2.61
CA LYS A 255 5.03 -21.41 4.07
C LYS A 255 4.79 -19.97 4.49
N LEU A 256 5.37 -19.02 3.75
CA LEU A 256 5.18 -17.59 4.00
C LEU A 256 3.71 -17.21 3.87
N GLU A 257 3.04 -17.65 2.79
CA GLU A 257 1.61 -17.40 2.58
C GLU A 257 0.76 -17.96 3.73
N ALA A 258 0.99 -19.22 4.10
CA ALA A 258 0.27 -19.86 5.20
C ALA A 258 0.46 -19.11 6.53
N TRP A 259 1.70 -18.69 6.83
CA TRP A 259 2.02 -17.93 8.03
C TRP A 259 1.36 -16.55 8.04
N LEU A 260 1.37 -15.83 6.92
CA LEU A 260 0.69 -14.54 6.77
C LEU A 260 -0.82 -14.68 6.99
N ARG A 261 -1.47 -15.67 6.36
CA ARG A 261 -2.91 -15.93 6.55
C ARG A 261 -3.25 -16.26 8.00
N ALA A 262 -2.41 -17.02 8.68
CA ALA A 262 -2.62 -17.40 10.08
C ALA A 262 -2.36 -16.26 11.07
N SER A 263 -1.47 -15.31 10.73
CA SER A 263 -1.01 -14.24 11.63
C SER A 263 -1.68 -12.89 11.36
N LEU A 264 -2.40 -12.73 10.24
CA LEU A 264 -3.12 -11.50 9.90
C LEU A 264 -4.35 -11.32 10.79
N THR A 265 -4.37 -10.19 11.49
CA THR A 265 -5.42 -9.79 12.43
C THR A 265 -5.91 -8.38 12.10
N THR A 266 -6.99 -7.95 12.77
CA THR A 266 -7.42 -6.55 12.72
C THR A 266 -6.39 -5.66 13.41
N ASN A 267 -6.11 -4.48 12.84
CA ASN A 267 -5.15 -3.54 13.40
C ASN A 267 -5.48 -3.19 14.87
N PRO A 268 -4.62 -3.58 15.85
CA PRO A 268 -4.87 -3.32 17.26
C PRO A 268 -4.74 -1.83 17.65
N PHE A 269 -4.19 -1.01 16.76
CA PHE A 269 -4.04 0.44 16.92
C PHE A 269 -4.97 1.24 15.99
N GLY A 270 -5.83 0.56 15.21
CA GLY A 270 -6.72 1.18 14.25
C GLY A 270 -7.95 1.85 14.88
N PRO A 271 -8.69 2.67 14.11
CA PRO A 271 -9.93 3.32 14.56
C PRO A 271 -10.93 2.34 15.17
N SER A 272 -11.04 1.14 14.59
CA SER A 272 -11.94 0.08 15.05
C SER A 272 -11.60 -0.42 16.46
N ALA A 273 -10.31 -0.55 16.77
CA ALA A 273 -9.85 -0.95 18.10
C ALA A 273 -10.05 0.17 19.13
N CYS A 274 -9.80 1.42 18.74
CA CYS A 274 -10.06 2.60 19.56
C CYS A 274 -11.54 2.68 19.97
N LEU A 275 -12.46 2.54 19.02
CA LEU A 275 -13.91 2.54 19.25
C LEU A 275 -14.33 1.42 20.22
N LYS A 276 -13.84 0.19 20.01
CA LYS A 276 -14.13 -0.95 20.89
C LYS A 276 -13.59 -0.76 22.31
N SER A 277 -12.45 -0.07 22.46
CA SER A 277 -11.84 0.18 23.76
C SER A 277 -12.50 1.31 24.56
N GLY A 278 -13.47 2.03 24.00
CA GLY A 278 -14.18 3.14 24.66
C GLY A 278 -13.29 4.35 24.99
N LYS A 279 -12.05 4.39 24.53
CA LYS A 279 -11.14 5.52 24.75
C LYS A 279 -11.55 6.68 23.85
N LYS A 280 -12.12 7.72 24.46
CA LYS A 280 -12.41 9.00 23.80
C LYS A 280 -11.12 9.53 23.16
N LEU A 281 -11.12 9.69 21.84
CA LEU A 281 -10.03 10.37 21.13
C LEU A 281 -9.98 11.81 21.68
N ALA A 282 -8.97 12.11 22.50
CA ALA A 282 -8.71 13.46 22.94
C ALA A 282 -8.09 14.20 21.75
N TRP A 283 -8.92 14.94 21.02
CA TRP A 283 -8.42 15.93 20.08
C TRP A 283 -7.65 16.96 20.90
N ALA A 284 -6.37 17.15 20.59
CA ALA A 284 -5.56 18.22 21.18
C ALA A 284 -6.05 19.57 20.65
N HIS A 285 -7.20 20.03 21.15
CA HIS A 285 -7.63 21.41 21.07
C HIS A 285 -7.27 22.08 22.39
N GLN A 286 -6.11 22.73 22.44
CA GLN A 286 -5.70 23.81 23.35
C GLN A 286 -4.18 24.02 23.20
N ALA A 287 -3.59 25.21 23.04
CA ALA A 287 -4.12 26.56 23.13
C ALA A 287 -3.22 27.53 22.33
N SER A 288 -3.79 28.19 21.32
CA SER A 288 -3.37 29.53 20.91
C SER A 288 -4.54 30.44 21.26
N ALA A 289 -4.56 30.90 22.51
CA ALA A 289 -5.40 31.99 22.93
C ALA A 289 -4.50 32.99 23.65
N SER A 290 -4.17 34.04 22.90
CA SER A 290 -3.66 35.35 23.33
C SER A 290 -3.85 35.68 24.82
N ALA A 291 -2.74 35.96 25.50
CA ALA A 291 -2.78 36.68 26.77
C ALA A 291 -3.24 38.14 26.53
N PRO A 292 -4.20 38.67 27.31
CA PRO A 292 -4.52 40.09 27.27
C PRO A 292 -3.50 40.88 28.08
N ALA A 293 -3.25 42.11 27.63
CA ALA A 293 -2.44 43.10 28.31
C ALA A 293 -2.98 43.43 29.71
N SER A 294 -2.07 43.68 30.64
CA SER A 294 -2.25 44.51 31.83
C SER A 294 -0.93 45.16 32.16
#